data_AF-A0A540X1U1-F1
#
_entry.id   AF-A0A540X1U1-F1
#
_cell.length_a   1.000
_cell.length_b   1.000
_cell.length_c   1.000
_cell.angle_alpha   90.00
_cell.angle_beta   90.00
_cell.angle_gamma   90.00
#
_symmetry.space_group_name_H-M   'P 1'
#
loop_
_entity.id
_entity.type
_entity.pdbx_description
1 polymer ?
#
loop_
_entity_poly.entity_id
_entity_poly.type
_entity_poly.pdbx_seq_one_letter_code
_entity_poly.pdbx_strand_id
1 'polypeptide(L)' 'MELNRLHLSALLMSTEADVRRARAALDGSEEARLRYAAAQALAVAAKSVTEELLLAAPPDVRV' A
#
# COMPACT_ATOMS: atom_id res chain seq x y z
N MET A 1 -19.57 4.71 0.64
CA MET A 1 -18.15 5.13 0.53
C MET A 1 -17.25 4.63 1.66
N GLU A 2 -17.78 4.41 2.87
CA GLU A 2 -16.97 4.02 4.05
C GLU A 2 -16.25 2.67 3.92
N LEU A 3 -16.91 1.67 3.30
CA LEU A 3 -16.30 0.36 3.02
C LEU A 3 -15.07 0.47 2.10
N ASN A 4 -15.11 1.37 1.09
CA ASN A 4 -13.96 1.61 0.21
C ASN A 4 -12.79 2.23 0.98
N ARG A 5 -13.07 3.17 1.90
CA ARG A 5 -12.03 3.78 2.76
C ARG A 5 -11.37 2.76 3.69
N LEU A 6 -12.15 1.84 4.24
CA LEU A 6 -11.63 0.75 5.09
C LEU A 6 -10.75 -0.21 4.28
N HIS A 7 -11.18 -0.62 3.09
CA HIS A 7 -10.38 -1.49 2.22
C HIS A 7 -9.07 -0.82 1.77
N LEU A 8 -9.11 0.47 1.42
CA LEU A 8 -7.90 1.23 1.07
C LEU A 8 -6.95 1.36 2.27
N SER A 9 -7.51 1.61 3.46
CA SER A 9 -6.71 1.67 4.69
C SER A 9 -6.05 0.32 5.01
N ALA A 10 -6.78 -0.79 4.84
CA ALA A 10 -6.25 -2.14 5.02
C ALA A 10 -5.14 -2.46 3.99
N LEU A 11 -5.30 -2.05 2.73
CA LEU A 11 -4.30 -2.20 1.68
C LEU A 11 -3.00 -1.47 2.04
N LEU A 12 -3.10 -0.21 2.48
CA LEU A 12 -1.93 0.58 2.92
C LEU A 12 -1.24 -0.06 4.13
N MET A 13 -2.00 -0.48 5.14
CA MET A 13 -1.44 -1.12 6.33
C MET A 13 -0.75 -2.46 6.00
N SER A 14 -1.33 -3.26 5.12
CA SER A 14 -0.76 -4.55 4.70
C SER A 14 0.56 -4.34 3.95
N THR A 15 0.56 -3.46 2.95
CA THR A 15 1.77 -3.22 2.14
C THR A 15 2.89 -2.62 2.98
N GLU A 16 2.59 -1.75 3.93
CA GLU A 16 3.59 -1.22 4.87
C GLU A 16 4.15 -2.32 5.80
N ALA A 17 3.29 -3.23 6.28
CA ALA A 17 3.72 -4.37 7.08
C ALA A 17 4.65 -5.30 6.27
N ASP A 18 4.36 -5.53 4.99
CA ASP A 18 5.17 -6.36 4.11
C ASP A 18 6.52 -5.71 3.81
N VAL A 19 6.59 -4.39 3.64
CA VAL A 19 7.86 -3.65 3.54
C VAL A 19 8.70 -3.83 4.82
N ARG A 20 8.09 -3.69 6.01
CA ARG A 20 8.78 -3.88 7.29
C ARG A 20 9.33 -5.30 7.43
N ARG A 21 8.54 -6.32 7.07
CA ARG A 21 8.95 -7.72 7.08
C ARG A 21 10.09 -7.99 6.10
N ALA A 22 9.97 -7.53 4.86
CA ALA A 22 11.00 -7.72 3.83
C ALA A 22 12.31 -7.01 4.21
N ARG A 23 12.23 -5.84 4.84
CA ARG A 23 13.39 -5.13 5.38
C ARG A 23 14.09 -5.89 6.51
N ALA A 24 13.30 -6.45 7.44
CA ALA A 24 13.84 -7.23 8.56
C ALA A 24 14.46 -8.56 8.09
N ALA A 25 14.01 -9.09 6.95
CA ALA A 25 14.53 -10.30 6.32
C ALA A 25 15.75 -10.05 5.40
N LEU A 26 16.29 -8.83 5.34
CA LEU A 26 17.50 -8.56 4.57
C LEU A 26 18.70 -9.29 5.18
N ASP A 27 19.26 -10.23 4.43
CA ASP A 27 20.42 -11.05 4.80
C ASP A 27 21.66 -10.78 3.92
N GLY A 28 21.56 -9.77 3.04
CA GLY A 28 22.61 -9.42 2.07
C GLY A 28 22.53 -10.19 0.75
N SER A 29 21.65 -11.19 0.64
CA SER A 29 21.41 -11.90 -0.62
C SER A 29 20.72 -11.01 -1.65
N GLU A 30 20.97 -11.32 -2.93
CA GLU A 30 20.28 -10.66 -4.03
C GLU A 30 18.76 -10.92 -3.97
N GLU A 31 18.35 -12.14 -3.62
CA GLU A 31 16.95 -12.49 -3.48
C GLU A 31 16.25 -11.66 -2.41
N ALA A 32 16.85 -11.49 -1.23
CA ALA A 32 16.28 -10.65 -0.18
C ALA A 32 16.18 -9.18 -0.61
N ARG A 33 17.18 -8.66 -1.34
CA ARG A 33 17.12 -7.30 -1.92
C ARG A 33 15.98 -7.16 -2.93
N LEU A 34 15.81 -8.13 -3.82
CA LEU A 34 14.72 -8.13 -4.82
C LEU A 34 13.35 -8.20 -4.16
N ARG A 35 13.18 -9.06 -3.14
CA ARG A 35 11.93 -9.14 -2.35
C ARG A 35 11.63 -7.81 -1.64
N TYR A 36 12.63 -7.17 -1.06
CA TYR A 36 12.47 -5.85 -0.44
C TYR A 36 12.12 -4.75 -1.46
N ALA A 37 12.75 -4.77 -2.64
CA ALA A 37 12.44 -3.85 -3.73
C ALA A 37 11.00 -4.04 -4.24
N ALA A 38 10.56 -5.29 -4.40
CA ALA A 38 9.19 -5.61 -4.82
C ALA A 38 8.15 -5.15 -3.79
N ALA A 39 8.40 -5.37 -2.49
CA ALA A 39 7.52 -4.89 -1.42
C ALA A 39 7.40 -3.36 -1.41
N GLN A 40 8.51 -2.64 -1.62
CA GLN A 40 8.49 -1.18 -1.73
C GLN A 40 7.70 -0.70 -2.95
N ALA A 41 7.90 -1.31 -4.12
CA ALA A 41 7.16 -0.97 -5.33
C ALA A 41 5.65 -1.16 -5.14
N LEU A 42 5.23 -2.24 -4.47
CA LEU A 42 3.83 -2.50 -4.14
C LEU A 42 3.26 -1.46 -3.17
N ALA A 43 4.00 -1.06 -2.14
CA ALA A 43 3.56 -0.01 -1.22
C ALA A 43 3.38 1.35 -1.92
N VAL A 44 4.27 1.70 -2.85
CA VAL A 44 4.14 2.91 -3.67
C VAL A 44 2.90 2.82 -4.56
N ALA A 45 2.69 1.70 -5.26
CA ALA A 45 1.52 1.50 -6.10
C ALA A 45 0.21 1.57 -5.31
N ALA A 46 0.16 0.93 -4.13
CA ALA A 46 -1.00 0.96 -3.24
C ALA A 46 -1.32 2.39 -2.77
N LYS A 47 -0.28 3.20 -2.48
CA LYS A 47 -0.44 4.62 -2.15
C LYS A 47 -1.03 5.40 -3.31
N SER A 48 -0.47 5.28 -4.52
CA SER A 48 -0.99 5.98 -5.71
C SER A 48 -2.43 5.60 -6.03
N VAL A 49 -2.77 4.31 -6.01
CA VAL A 49 -4.14 3.83 -6.24
C VAL A 49 -5.09 4.36 -5.16
N THR A 50 -4.67 4.42 -3.90
CA THR A 50 -5.48 4.98 -2.82
C THR A 50 -5.73 6.47 -3.04
N GLU A 51 -4.71 7.23 -3.41
CA GLU A 51 -4.83 8.67 -3.72
C GLU A 51 -5.79 8.90 -4.90
N GLU A 52 -5.64 8.16 -5.99
CA GLU A 52 -6.53 8.24 -7.15
C GLU A 52 -7.99 7.92 -6.79
N LEU A 53 -8.23 6.85 -6.04
CA LEU A 53 -9.58 6.44 -5.67
C LEU A 53 -10.24 7.36 -4.64
N LEU A 54 -9.45 7.98 -3.76
CA LEU A 54 -9.95 9.00 -2.82
C LEU A 54 -10.28 10.31 -3.55
N LEU A 55 -9.53 10.68 -4.59
CA LEU A 55 -9.80 11.87 -5.42
C LEU A 55 -10.95 11.65 -6.41
N ALA A 56 -11.12 10.43 -6.91
CA ALA A 56 -12.20 10.05 -7.82
C ALA A 56 -13.55 9.82 -7.11
N ALA A 57 -13.57 9.71 -5.78
CA ALA A 57 -14.81 9.65 -5.03
C ALA A 57 -15.52 11.02 -5.13
N PRO A 58 -16.76 11.11 -5.64
CA PRO A 58 -17.50 12.36 -5.62
C PRO A 58 -17.60 12.85 -4.17
N PRO A 59 -17.53 14.17 -3.89
CA PRO A 59 -17.86 14.66 -2.56
C PRO A 59 -19.27 14.17 -2.25
N ASP A 60 -19.45 13.52 -1.10
CA ASP A 60 -20.77 13.17 -0.57
C ASP A 60 -21.56 14.49 -0.45
N VAL A 61 -22.32 14.85 -1.49
CA VAL A 61 -23.31 15.93 -1.42
C VAL A 61 -24.46 15.35 -0.60
N ARG A 62 -24.35 15.50 0.71
CA ARG A 62 -25.52 15.38 1.58
C ARG A 62 -26.42 16.57 1.26
N VAL A 63 -27.59 16.26 0.70
CA VAL A 63 -28.72 17.17 0.45
C VAL A 63 -29.20 17.75 1.77
#